data_AF-A0A8T0KKQ8-F1
#
_entry.id   AF-A0A8T0KKQ8-F1
#
_cell.length_a   1.000
_cell.length_b   1.000
_cell.length_c   1.000
_cell.angle_alpha   90.00
_cell.angle_beta   90.00
_cell.angle_gamma   90.00
#
_symmetry.space_group_name_H-M   'P 1'
#
loop_
_entity.id
_entity.type
_entity.pdbx_description
1 polymer ?
#
loop_
_entity_poly.entity_id
_entity_poly.type
_entity_poly.pdbx_seq_one_letter_code
_entity_poly.pdbx_strand_id
1 'polypeptide(L)'
;MKVKKQKRHRKTLTFYTACFAFRKPFKVLCDGTFVHHLLVNRITPADIALGNILSATVKLYTTRCVLDELKRLGSSYSETLEVAHKLIVARCEHDKCVSADVCIKEVVGENNSEHFFVASQDTDLRKKLQEVPGVPLIYGLRNALFLESPSAFQRQYVKTSEERRLHMTEKEYKILKHKVMNRLTDEKANNSITEIMENVDSGYQTTNIQAVKNSTATKNRMEIKDKPQFKRKKAKGPNPLSCKKKSKSQNIDLSKEAKGDNASKRSRKRKRSRKGNMPTEGGS
;
A
#
# COMPACT_ATOMS: atom_id res chain seq x y z
N MET A 1 -3.80 -28.60 -4.87
CA MET A 1 -2.62 -28.21 -4.04
C MET A 1 -1.89 -26.96 -4.53
N LYS A 2 -1.70 -26.73 -5.85
CA LYS A 2 -1.01 -25.54 -6.41
C LYS A 2 -1.60 -24.19 -5.96
N VAL A 3 -2.93 -24.06 -5.94
CA VAL A 3 -3.63 -22.82 -5.52
C VAL A 3 -3.34 -22.46 -4.06
N LYS A 4 -3.29 -23.45 -3.15
CA LYS A 4 -2.96 -23.21 -1.73
C LYS A 4 -1.52 -22.68 -1.57
N LYS A 5 -0.58 -23.24 -2.34
CA LYS A 5 0.83 -22.79 -2.37
C LYS A 5 0.96 -21.35 -2.87
N GLN A 6 0.34 -21.03 -4.02
CA GLN A 6 0.34 -19.67 -4.55
C GLN A 6 -0.33 -18.67 -3.58
N LYS A 7 -1.43 -19.06 -2.93
CA LYS A 7 -2.08 -18.23 -1.90
C LYS A 7 -1.13 -17.92 -0.73
N ARG A 8 -0.35 -18.90 -0.27
CA ARG A 8 0.66 -18.71 0.78
C ARG A 8 1.75 -17.73 0.34
N HIS A 9 2.32 -17.93 -0.85
CA HIS A 9 3.35 -17.02 -1.37
C HIS A 9 2.83 -15.60 -1.57
N ARG A 10 1.61 -15.43 -2.11
CA ARG A 10 0.97 -14.12 -2.22
C ARG A 10 0.80 -13.44 -0.87
N LYS A 11 0.33 -14.15 0.17
CA LYS A 11 0.23 -13.59 1.53
C LYS A 11 1.58 -13.13 2.06
N THR A 12 2.63 -13.95 1.90
CA THR A 12 3.98 -13.57 2.33
C THR A 12 4.47 -12.35 1.57
N LEU A 13 4.28 -12.30 0.25
CA LEU A 13 4.69 -11.15 -0.56
C LEU A 13 3.95 -9.89 -0.16
N THR A 14 2.63 -9.97 0.03
CA THR A 14 1.83 -8.84 0.51
C THR A 14 2.37 -8.30 1.83
N PHE A 15 2.74 -9.17 2.78
CA PHE A 15 3.38 -8.76 4.03
C PHE A 15 4.68 -7.96 3.79
N TYR A 16 5.61 -8.47 2.98
CA TYR A 16 6.86 -7.76 2.71
C TYR A 16 6.65 -6.47 1.92
N THR A 17 5.74 -6.44 0.94
CA THR A 17 5.44 -5.22 0.19
C THR A 17 4.75 -4.15 1.04
N ALA A 18 3.89 -4.55 1.98
CA ALA A 18 3.13 -3.62 2.83
C ALA A 18 3.97 -3.10 4.00
N CYS A 19 4.72 -3.97 4.67
CA CYS A 19 5.43 -3.62 5.90
C CYS A 19 6.87 -3.13 5.66
N PHE A 20 7.54 -3.68 4.64
CA PHE A 20 8.96 -3.41 4.36
C PHE A 20 9.17 -2.70 3.01
N ALA A 21 8.09 -2.23 2.37
CA ALA A 21 8.12 -1.43 1.15
C ALA A 21 8.86 -2.05 -0.06
N PHE A 22 8.88 -3.38 -0.18
CA PHE A 22 9.47 -4.06 -1.34
C PHE A 22 8.80 -3.65 -2.66
N ARG A 23 9.61 -3.31 -3.67
CA ARG A 23 9.14 -2.86 -4.99
C ARG A 23 9.66 -3.76 -6.11
N LYS A 24 8.92 -3.78 -7.21
CA LYS A 24 9.31 -4.47 -8.45
C LYS A 24 10.30 -3.59 -9.25
N PRO A 25 11.27 -4.18 -9.97
CA PRO A 25 11.59 -5.60 -10.05
C PRO A 25 12.23 -6.10 -8.75
N PHE A 26 11.84 -7.30 -8.29
CA PHE A 26 12.38 -7.84 -7.06
C PHE A 26 13.83 -8.29 -7.26
N LYS A 27 14.71 -7.90 -6.35
CA LYS A 27 16.12 -8.31 -6.35
C LYS A 27 16.25 -9.60 -5.55
N VAL A 28 16.73 -10.69 -6.15
CA VAL A 28 16.98 -11.95 -5.45
C VAL A 28 18.48 -12.22 -5.43
N LEU A 29 19.05 -12.27 -4.23
CA LEU A 29 20.42 -12.68 -3.98
C LEU A 29 20.49 -14.21 -3.89
N CYS A 30 21.12 -14.82 -4.89
CA CYS A 30 21.30 -16.27 -5.01
C CYS A 30 22.64 -16.69 -4.42
N ASP A 31 22.56 -17.63 -3.49
CA ASP A 31 23.69 -18.34 -2.91
C ASP A 31 24.17 -19.47 -3.84
N GLY A 32 25.42 -19.89 -3.72
CA GLY A 32 26.04 -20.93 -4.56
C GLY A 32 25.32 -22.28 -4.43
N THR A 33 24.92 -22.63 -3.20
CA THR A 33 24.16 -23.85 -2.91
C THR A 33 22.79 -23.86 -3.59
N PHE A 34 22.15 -22.69 -3.70
CA PHE A 34 20.88 -22.54 -4.37
C PHE A 34 21.02 -22.65 -5.89
N VAL A 35 22.04 -22.02 -6.48
CA VAL A 35 22.32 -22.14 -7.92
C VAL A 35 22.59 -23.59 -8.29
N HIS A 36 23.37 -24.31 -7.48
CA HIS A 36 23.63 -25.73 -7.68
C HIS A 36 22.33 -26.56 -7.64
N HIS A 37 21.47 -26.29 -6.67
CA HIS A 37 20.17 -26.97 -6.56
C HIS A 37 19.27 -26.74 -7.78
N LEU A 38 19.26 -25.54 -8.36
CA LEU A 38 18.50 -25.25 -9.57
C LEU A 38 19.00 -26.09 -10.75
N LEU A 39 20.32 -26.25 -10.88
CA LEU A 39 20.95 -27.04 -11.94
C LEU A 39 20.63 -28.53 -11.79
N VAL A 40 20.85 -29.10 -10.61
CA VAL A 40 20.59 -30.52 -10.32
C VAL A 40 19.14 -30.91 -10.58
N ASN A 41 18.19 -30.04 -10.19
CA ASN A 41 16.75 -30.30 -10.38
C ASN A 41 16.21 -29.79 -11.72
N ARG A 42 17.08 -29.33 -12.63
CA ARG A 42 16.74 -28.81 -13.97
C ARG A 42 15.67 -27.71 -13.95
N ILE A 43 15.71 -26.84 -12.94
CA ILE A 43 14.81 -25.69 -12.81
C ILE A 43 15.40 -24.52 -13.62
N THR A 44 15.41 -24.67 -14.94
CA THR A 44 15.86 -23.65 -15.89
C THR A 44 14.66 -23.17 -16.72
N PRO A 45 14.49 -21.86 -16.99
CA PRO A 45 15.24 -20.69 -16.51
C PRO A 45 14.89 -20.26 -15.07
N ALA A 46 15.92 -19.86 -14.29
CA ALA A 46 15.77 -19.42 -12.91
C ALA A 46 14.85 -18.19 -12.75
N ASP A 47 14.94 -17.24 -13.69
CA ASP A 47 14.12 -16.03 -13.71
C ASP A 47 12.62 -16.34 -13.78
N ILE A 48 12.24 -17.29 -14.64
CA ILE A 48 10.85 -17.70 -14.81
C ILE A 48 10.37 -18.45 -13.57
N ALA A 49 11.20 -19.35 -13.03
CA ALA A 49 10.85 -20.11 -11.84
C ALA A 49 10.61 -19.20 -10.63
N LEU A 50 11.48 -18.22 -10.39
CA LEU A 50 11.34 -17.24 -9.31
C LEU A 50 10.22 -16.24 -9.60
N GLY A 51 10.07 -15.81 -10.86
CA GLY A 51 8.97 -14.95 -11.30
C GLY A 51 7.60 -15.58 -11.08
N ASN A 52 7.47 -16.91 -11.22
CA ASN A 52 6.24 -17.65 -10.95
C ASN A 52 5.87 -17.65 -9.45
N ILE A 53 6.87 -17.71 -8.56
CA ILE A 53 6.64 -17.64 -7.10
C ILE A 53 6.26 -16.22 -6.69
N LEU A 54 7.04 -15.25 -7.18
CA LEU A 54 6.92 -13.84 -6.81
C LEU A 54 5.80 -13.12 -7.57
N SER A 55 5.23 -13.75 -8.61
CA SER A 55 4.21 -13.18 -9.51
C SER A 55 4.63 -11.79 -10.02
N ALA A 56 5.90 -11.63 -10.36
CA ALA A 56 6.54 -10.36 -10.67
C ALA A 56 7.82 -10.56 -11.48
N THR A 57 8.34 -9.46 -12.03
CA THR A 57 9.67 -9.43 -12.65
C THR A 57 10.75 -9.50 -11.56
N VAL A 58 11.78 -10.29 -11.84
CA VAL A 58 12.86 -10.60 -10.90
C VAL A 58 14.19 -10.27 -11.55
N LYS A 59 15.12 -9.76 -10.74
CA LYS A 59 16.54 -9.61 -11.10
C LYS A 59 17.35 -10.47 -10.15
N LEU A 60 18.17 -11.36 -10.72
CA LEU A 60 19.01 -12.26 -9.96
C LEU A 60 20.38 -11.66 -9.73
N TYR A 61 20.84 -11.77 -8.50
CA TYR A 61 22.12 -11.27 -8.03
C TYR A 61 22.92 -12.40 -7.40
N THR A 62 24.23 -12.28 -7.41
CA THR A 62 25.16 -13.11 -6.63
C THR A 62 26.29 -12.23 -6.09
N THR A 63 27.07 -12.69 -5.12
CA THR A 63 28.20 -11.91 -4.58
C THR A 63 29.52 -12.42 -5.14
N ARG A 64 30.57 -11.59 -5.10
CA ARG A 64 31.92 -12.03 -5.49
C ARG A 64 32.42 -13.18 -4.61
N CYS A 65 32.18 -13.09 -3.30
CA CYS A 65 32.57 -14.12 -2.34
C CYS A 65 31.92 -15.48 -2.66
N VAL A 66 30.65 -15.51 -3.08
CA VAL A 66 29.96 -16.75 -3.53
C VAL A 66 30.62 -17.32 -4.79
N LEU A 67 30.95 -16.48 -5.77
CA LEU A 67 31.64 -16.93 -6.99
C LEU A 67 33.01 -17.53 -6.66
N ASP A 68 33.76 -16.92 -5.75
CA ASP A 68 35.08 -17.40 -5.36
C ASP A 68 35.01 -18.65 -4.48
N GLU A 69 33.95 -18.82 -3.69
CA GLU A 69 33.68 -20.08 -3.00
C GLU A 69 33.39 -21.22 -3.98
N LEU A 70 32.53 -20.99 -4.98
CA LEU A 70 32.26 -21.97 -6.04
C LEU A 70 33.54 -22.35 -6.82
N LYS A 71 34.44 -21.39 -7.06
CA LYS A 71 35.76 -21.66 -7.65
C LYS A 71 36.61 -22.58 -6.77
N ARG A 72 36.62 -22.35 -5.45
CA ARG A 72 37.39 -23.18 -4.49
C ARG A 72 36.85 -24.61 -4.41
N LEU A 73 35.55 -24.82 -4.57
CA LEU A 73 34.94 -26.15 -4.56
C LEU A 73 35.34 -27.01 -5.79
N GLY A 74 35.91 -26.40 -6.83
CA GLY A 74 36.57 -27.12 -7.92
C GLY A 74 35.64 -27.61 -9.04
N SER A 75 36.10 -28.64 -9.77
CA SER A 75 35.49 -29.08 -11.02
C SER A 75 34.07 -29.63 -10.88
N SER A 76 33.68 -30.15 -9.71
CA SER A 76 32.32 -30.65 -9.46
C SER A 76 31.25 -29.55 -9.55
N TYR A 77 31.64 -28.28 -9.40
CA TYR A 77 30.74 -27.12 -9.43
C TYR A 77 31.03 -26.18 -10.61
N SER A 78 31.79 -26.62 -11.62
CA SER A 78 32.13 -25.82 -12.80
C SER A 78 30.89 -25.32 -13.54
N GLU A 79 29.92 -26.19 -13.79
CA GLU A 79 28.65 -25.83 -14.42
C GLU A 79 27.85 -24.83 -13.57
N THR A 80 27.89 -25.00 -12.25
CA THR A 80 27.22 -24.09 -11.31
C THR A 80 27.86 -22.71 -11.34
N LEU A 81 29.19 -22.65 -11.42
CA LEU A 81 29.96 -21.41 -11.55
C LEU A 81 29.60 -20.69 -12.86
N GLU A 82 29.53 -21.40 -13.98
CA GLU A 82 29.17 -20.79 -15.28
C GLU A 82 27.77 -20.16 -15.25
N VAL A 83 26.81 -20.82 -14.60
CA VAL A 83 25.46 -20.27 -14.41
C VAL A 83 25.50 -19.07 -13.47
N ALA A 84 26.26 -19.15 -12.37
CA ALA A 84 26.40 -18.06 -11.42
C ALA A 84 27.05 -16.81 -12.04
N HIS A 85 28.02 -16.99 -12.96
CA HIS A 85 28.66 -15.92 -13.71
C HIS A 85 27.69 -15.13 -14.62
N LYS A 86 26.57 -15.75 -15.04
CA LYS A 86 25.53 -15.06 -15.83
C LYS A 86 24.64 -14.16 -14.98
N LEU A 87 24.70 -14.28 -13.65
CA LEU A 87 23.92 -13.45 -12.73
C LEU A 87 24.60 -12.09 -12.49
N ILE A 88 23.82 -11.11 -12.02
CA ILE A 88 24.35 -9.78 -11.75
C ILE A 88 25.18 -9.81 -10.46
N VAL A 89 26.42 -9.33 -10.49
CA VAL A 89 27.26 -9.32 -9.29
C VAL A 89 26.90 -8.13 -8.39
N ALA A 90 26.39 -8.44 -7.19
CA ALA A 90 26.21 -7.48 -6.11
C ALA A 90 27.57 -7.07 -5.52
N ARG A 91 27.69 -5.80 -5.14
CA ARG A 91 28.92 -5.28 -4.52
C ARG A 91 28.97 -5.74 -3.06
N CYS A 92 30.11 -6.30 -2.66
CA CYS A 92 30.44 -6.65 -1.28
C CYS A 92 31.74 -5.93 -0.89
N GLU A 93 31.85 -5.51 0.36
CA GLU A 93 32.97 -4.71 0.89
C GLU A 93 34.07 -5.61 1.47
N HIS A 94 34.46 -6.65 0.71
CA HIS A 94 35.48 -7.62 1.12
C HIS A 94 36.70 -7.54 0.20
N ASP A 95 37.85 -7.18 0.76
CA ASP A 95 39.12 -7.23 0.03
C ASP A 95 39.60 -8.68 -0.19
N LYS A 96 39.37 -9.54 0.81
CA LYS A 96 39.63 -10.99 0.73
C LYS A 96 38.32 -11.73 0.76
N CYS A 97 38.18 -12.73 -0.12
CA CYS A 97 36.97 -13.54 -0.22
C CYS A 97 36.69 -14.24 1.11
N VAL A 98 35.62 -13.83 1.79
CA VAL A 98 35.11 -14.51 2.99
C VAL A 98 34.16 -15.65 2.59
N SER A 99 33.67 -16.41 3.57
CA SER A 99 32.63 -17.43 3.34
C SER A 99 31.33 -16.78 2.85
N ALA A 100 30.54 -17.49 2.04
CA ALA A 100 29.30 -16.95 1.49
C ALA A 100 28.29 -16.57 2.57
N ASP A 101 28.22 -17.34 3.66
CA ASP A 101 27.27 -17.09 4.74
C ASP A 101 27.53 -15.75 5.44
N VAL A 102 28.80 -15.45 5.72
CA VAL A 102 29.22 -14.16 6.30
C VAL A 102 29.00 -13.04 5.31
N CYS A 103 29.40 -13.24 4.04
CA CYS A 103 29.22 -12.23 3.00
C CYS A 103 27.75 -11.84 2.80
N ILE A 104 26.85 -12.83 2.69
CA ILE A 104 25.43 -12.59 2.48
C ILE A 104 24.82 -11.88 3.68
N LYS A 105 25.21 -12.27 4.90
CA LYS A 105 24.74 -11.61 6.13
C LYS A 105 25.13 -10.12 6.16
N GLU A 106 26.36 -9.79 5.77
CA GLU A 106 26.83 -8.40 5.74
C GLU A 106 26.21 -7.59 4.61
N VAL A 107 26.04 -8.17 3.41
CA VAL A 107 25.39 -7.50 2.27
C VAL A 107 23.92 -7.17 2.57
N VAL A 108 23.23 -8.05 3.30
CA VAL A 108 21.85 -7.81 3.74
C VAL A 108 21.81 -6.81 4.91
N GLY A 109 22.78 -6.88 5.82
CA GLY A 109 22.86 -6.03 7.00
C GLY A 109 21.69 -6.26 7.97
N GLU A 110 21.48 -5.30 8.88
CA GLU A 110 20.47 -5.42 9.95
C GLU A 110 19.03 -5.13 9.49
N ASN A 111 18.86 -4.28 8.47
CA ASN A 111 17.54 -3.79 8.05
C ASN A 111 17.27 -3.96 6.55
N ASN A 112 18.13 -4.68 5.82
CA ASN A 112 17.96 -4.95 4.39
C ASN A 112 17.57 -3.72 3.56
N SER A 113 18.42 -2.69 3.60
CA SER A 113 18.21 -1.40 2.93
C SER A 113 17.99 -1.53 1.42
N GLU A 114 18.66 -2.49 0.79
CA GLU A 114 18.56 -2.76 -0.64
C GLU A 114 17.35 -3.61 -1.04
N HIS A 115 16.62 -4.14 -0.06
CA HIS A 115 15.44 -4.99 -0.20
C HIS A 115 15.72 -6.25 -1.05
N PHE A 116 16.75 -7.01 -0.68
CA PHE A 116 17.05 -8.30 -1.29
C PHE A 116 16.14 -9.40 -0.75
N PHE A 117 15.67 -10.26 -1.65
CA PHE A 117 15.23 -11.62 -1.33
C PHE A 117 16.46 -12.51 -1.29
N VAL A 118 16.63 -13.35 -0.27
CA VAL A 118 17.77 -14.26 -0.23
C VAL A 118 17.31 -15.66 -0.61
N ALA A 119 18.00 -16.28 -1.56
CA ALA A 119 17.75 -17.65 -1.99
C ALA A 119 18.95 -18.53 -1.61
N SER A 120 18.77 -19.39 -0.61
CA SER A 120 19.81 -20.31 -0.11
C SER A 120 19.21 -21.64 0.33
N GLN A 121 19.98 -22.72 0.15
CA GLN A 121 19.63 -24.03 0.66
C GLN A 121 20.11 -24.27 2.09
N ASP A 122 21.09 -23.49 2.55
CA ASP A 122 21.72 -23.68 3.84
C ASP A 122 20.77 -23.32 4.98
N THR A 123 20.50 -24.30 5.85
CA THR A 123 19.60 -24.15 6.98
C THR A 123 20.10 -23.12 7.98
N ASP A 124 21.42 -23.06 8.18
CA ASP A 124 22.02 -22.23 9.21
C ASP A 124 22.05 -20.76 8.78
N LEU A 125 22.39 -20.49 7.52
CA LEU A 125 22.27 -19.16 6.94
C LEU A 125 20.82 -18.67 6.98
N ARG A 126 19.85 -19.51 6.61
CA ARG A 126 18.43 -19.16 6.70
C ARG A 126 18.02 -18.82 8.14
N LYS A 127 18.38 -19.63 9.14
CA LYS A 127 18.06 -19.35 10.54
C LYS A 127 18.62 -17.99 10.99
N LYS A 128 19.90 -17.71 10.69
CA LYS A 128 20.55 -16.42 10.99
C LYS A 128 19.79 -15.25 10.34
N LEU A 129 19.34 -15.39 9.09
CA LEU A 129 18.61 -14.35 8.36
C LEU A 129 17.14 -14.20 8.81
N GLN A 130 16.53 -15.20 9.44
CA GLN A 130 15.17 -15.12 9.99
C GLN A 130 15.10 -14.21 11.23
N GLU A 131 16.22 -14.04 11.92
CA GLU A 131 16.39 -13.08 13.02
C GLU A 131 16.52 -11.64 12.53
N VAL A 132 16.76 -11.44 11.23
CA VAL A 132 16.84 -10.12 10.62
C VAL A 132 15.45 -9.67 10.14
N PRO A 133 14.97 -8.47 10.51
CA PRO A 133 13.71 -7.96 10.02
C PRO A 133 13.79 -7.69 8.51
N GLY A 134 12.71 -8.00 7.79
CA GLY A 134 12.59 -7.61 6.37
C GLY A 134 13.41 -8.44 5.38
N VAL A 135 13.81 -9.66 5.75
CA VAL A 135 14.53 -10.58 4.85
C VAL A 135 13.62 -11.75 4.42
N PRO A 136 13.06 -11.71 3.20
CA PRO A 136 12.35 -12.85 2.64
C PRO A 136 13.31 -13.93 2.15
N LEU A 137 13.05 -15.17 2.57
CA LEU A 137 13.88 -16.33 2.24
C LEU A 137 13.21 -17.26 1.22
N ILE A 138 13.99 -17.70 0.24
CA ILE A 138 13.59 -18.65 -0.79
C ILE A 138 14.47 -19.89 -0.71
N TYR A 139 13.84 -21.06 -0.81
CA TYR A 139 14.54 -22.33 -0.86
C TYR A 139 13.85 -23.30 -1.81
N GLY A 140 14.57 -24.34 -2.23
CA GLY A 140 14.07 -25.36 -3.14
C GLY A 140 13.90 -26.71 -2.46
N LEU A 141 12.82 -27.41 -2.78
CA LEU A 141 12.61 -28.81 -2.42
C LEU A 141 12.32 -29.59 -3.70
N ARG A 142 13.25 -30.47 -4.07
CA ARG A 142 13.22 -31.21 -5.35
C ARG A 142 13.02 -30.22 -6.51
N ASN A 143 11.94 -30.37 -7.28
CA ASN A 143 11.68 -29.55 -8.47
C ASN A 143 10.83 -28.30 -8.17
N ALA A 144 10.63 -27.95 -6.89
CA ALA A 144 9.71 -26.90 -6.51
C ALA A 144 10.37 -25.89 -5.56
N LEU A 145 10.26 -24.61 -5.90
CA LEU A 145 10.76 -23.51 -5.08
C LEU A 145 9.69 -22.99 -4.12
N PHE A 146 10.10 -22.55 -2.94
CA PHE A 146 9.22 -22.10 -1.86
C PHE A 146 9.72 -20.77 -1.31
N LEU A 147 8.81 -19.80 -1.22
CA LEU A 147 9.00 -18.61 -0.40
C LEU A 147 8.56 -18.91 1.03
N GLU A 148 9.49 -18.78 1.96
CA GLU A 148 9.26 -19.00 3.37
C GLU A 148 8.26 -17.98 3.93
N SER A 149 7.51 -18.38 4.95
CA SER A 149 6.62 -17.45 5.67
C SER A 149 7.45 -16.59 6.62
N PRO A 150 7.07 -15.32 6.86
CA PRO A 150 7.83 -14.46 7.77
C PRO A 150 7.99 -15.13 9.14
N SER A 151 9.11 -14.90 9.82
CA SER A 151 9.35 -15.48 11.14
C SER A 151 8.42 -14.86 12.19
N ALA A 152 8.31 -15.51 13.35
CA ALA A 152 7.56 -14.94 14.48
C ALA A 152 8.18 -13.59 14.92
N PHE A 153 9.52 -13.55 14.93
CA PHE A 153 10.30 -12.33 15.19
C PHE A 153 9.94 -11.20 14.21
N GLN A 154 9.96 -11.47 12.90
CA GLN A 154 9.62 -10.47 11.88
C GLN A 154 8.19 -9.94 12.02
N ARG A 155 7.23 -10.82 12.35
CA ARG A 155 5.84 -10.39 12.63
C ARG A 155 5.74 -9.52 13.87
N GLN A 156 6.45 -9.87 14.93
CA GLN A 156 6.45 -9.11 16.17
C GLN A 156 7.11 -7.74 15.98
N TYR A 157 8.23 -7.68 15.25
CA TYR A 157 8.87 -6.41 14.88
C TYR A 157 7.90 -5.47 14.15
N VAL A 158 7.21 -5.99 13.13
CA VAL A 158 6.19 -5.22 12.40
C VAL A 158 5.04 -4.81 13.32
N LYS A 159 4.56 -5.70 14.19
CA LYS A 159 3.49 -5.38 15.13
C LYS A 159 3.88 -4.25 16.06
N THR A 160 5.08 -4.31 16.64
CA THR A 160 5.61 -3.26 17.52
C THR A 160 5.85 -1.95 16.76
N SER A 161 6.34 -2.01 15.51
CA SER A 161 6.51 -0.79 14.70
C SER A 161 5.18 -0.16 14.32
N GLU A 162 4.17 -0.96 14.00
CA GLU A 162 2.83 -0.47 13.68
C GLU A 162 2.11 0.05 14.93
N GLU A 163 2.24 -0.61 16.08
CA GLU A 163 1.72 -0.13 17.36
C GLU A 163 2.32 1.22 17.73
N ARG A 164 3.64 1.41 17.53
CA ARG A 164 4.31 2.70 17.75
C ARG A 164 3.74 3.81 16.85
N ARG A 165 3.27 3.47 15.64
CA ARG A 165 2.68 4.44 14.69
C ARG A 165 1.21 4.72 14.97
N LEU A 166 0.47 3.75 15.52
CA LEU A 166 -0.95 3.87 15.83
C LEU A 166 -1.21 4.56 17.17
N HIS A 167 -0.32 4.38 18.15
CA HIS A 167 -0.46 5.00 19.46
C HIS A 167 0.06 6.45 19.44
N MET A 168 -0.68 7.32 20.10
CA MET A 168 -0.29 8.70 20.31
C MET A 168 1.00 8.76 21.15
N THR A 169 1.93 9.63 20.77
CA THR A 169 3.21 9.78 21.48
C THR A 169 2.94 10.16 22.94
N GLU A 170 3.78 9.75 23.90
CA GLU A 170 3.58 10.09 25.32
C GLU A 170 3.41 11.60 25.56
N LYS A 171 4.11 12.43 24.77
CA LYS A 171 3.99 13.90 24.80
C LYS A 171 2.60 14.35 24.38
N GLU A 172 2.11 13.81 23.27
CA GLU A 172 0.78 14.09 22.74
C GLU A 172 -0.31 13.58 23.70
N TYR A 173 -0.09 12.42 24.33
CA TYR A 173 -0.97 11.88 25.38
C TYR A 173 -1.00 12.77 26.62
N LYS A 174 0.15 13.27 27.09
CA LYS A 174 0.23 14.23 28.21
C LYS A 174 -0.47 15.55 27.87
N ILE A 175 -0.29 16.08 26.65
CA ILE A 175 -0.98 17.29 26.18
C ILE A 175 -2.49 17.04 26.12
N LEU A 176 -2.93 15.90 25.59
CA LEU A 176 -4.34 15.55 25.55
C LEU A 176 -4.92 15.43 26.96
N LYS A 177 -4.21 14.74 27.87
CA LYS A 177 -4.63 14.58 29.28
C LYS A 177 -4.73 15.93 29.97
N HIS A 178 -3.75 16.81 29.82
CA HIS A 178 -3.78 18.15 30.40
C HIS A 178 -4.92 19.00 29.81
N LYS A 179 -5.17 18.95 28.49
CA LYS A 179 -6.30 19.64 27.86
C LYS A 179 -7.66 19.12 28.34
N VAL A 180 -7.78 17.81 28.55
CA VAL A 180 -9.00 17.18 29.08
C VAL A 180 -9.21 17.57 30.55
N MET A 181 -8.17 17.50 31.38
CA MET A 181 -8.27 17.92 32.79
C MET A 181 -8.63 19.39 32.92
N ASN A 182 -8.04 20.27 32.10
CA ASN A 182 -8.39 21.69 32.11
C ASN A 182 -9.83 21.96 31.68
N ARG A 183 -10.36 21.23 30.68
CA ARG A 183 -11.79 21.35 30.32
C ARG A 183 -12.71 20.88 31.44
N LEU A 184 -12.36 19.80 32.13
CA LEU A 184 -13.14 19.31 33.25
C LEU A 184 -13.10 20.26 34.45
N THR A 185 -11.98 20.96 34.69
CA THR A 185 -11.91 22.01 35.71
C THR A 185 -12.70 23.25 35.32
N ASP A 186 -12.68 23.64 34.04
CA ASP A 186 -13.49 24.77 33.53
C ASP A 186 -14.99 24.45 33.63
N GLU A 187 -15.41 23.23 33.29
CA GLU A 187 -16.81 22.78 33.43
C GLU A 187 -17.25 22.66 34.90
N LYS A 188 -16.38 22.17 35.79
CA LYS A 188 -16.68 22.16 37.24
C LYS A 188 -16.75 23.57 37.83
N ALA A 189 -15.89 24.49 37.40
CA ALA A 189 -15.96 25.88 37.81
C ALA A 189 -17.27 26.53 37.33
N ASN A 190 -17.67 26.30 36.08
CA ASN A 190 -18.92 26.82 35.54
C ASN A 190 -20.15 26.24 36.26
N ASN A 191 -20.16 24.93 36.56
CA ASN A 191 -21.24 24.33 37.34
C ASN A 191 -21.29 24.86 38.78
N SER A 192 -20.13 25.05 39.44
CA SER A 192 -20.08 25.65 40.77
C SER A 192 -20.55 27.12 40.78
N ILE A 193 -20.27 27.88 39.73
CA ILE A 193 -20.77 29.27 39.58
C ILE A 193 -22.29 29.27 39.36
N THR A 194 -22.82 28.27 38.65
CA THR A 194 -24.26 28.14 38.40
C THR A 194 -25.00 27.75 39.69
N GLU A 195 -24.44 26.82 40.48
CA GLU A 195 -24.97 26.43 41.80
C GLU A 195 -24.89 27.56 42.85
N ILE A 196 -23.89 28.45 42.77
CA ILE A 196 -23.81 29.64 43.62
C ILE A 196 -24.83 30.71 43.18
N MET A 197 -25.14 30.82 41.88
CA MET A 197 -26.19 31.73 41.38
C MET A 197 -27.61 31.24 41.69
N GLU A 198 -27.84 29.92 41.81
CA GLU A 198 -29.15 29.37 42.18
C GLU A 198 -29.46 29.48 43.68
N ASN A 199 -28.47 29.79 44.53
CA ASN A 199 -28.66 29.95 45.99
C ASN A 199 -28.75 31.41 46.45
N VAL A 200 -28.75 32.38 45.54
CA VAL A 200 -28.91 33.81 45.86
C VAL A 200 -29.95 34.46 44.94
N ASP A 201 -31.22 34.06 45.03
CA ASP A 201 -32.34 35.01 44.94
C ASP A 201 -33.66 34.37 45.41
N SER A 202 -34.12 34.75 46.60
CA SER A 202 -35.52 34.67 47.00
C SER A 202 -35.90 36.04 47.54
N GLY A 203 -36.43 36.89 46.65
CA GLY A 203 -36.64 38.31 46.96
C GLY A 203 -37.44 39.12 45.93
N TYR A 204 -38.61 38.63 45.52
CA TYR A 204 -39.78 39.39 45.01
C TYR A 204 -39.72 40.27 43.73
N GLN A 205 -40.65 39.92 42.82
CA GLN A 205 -41.46 40.74 41.90
C GLN A 205 -40.90 41.22 40.54
N THR A 206 -41.29 40.44 39.51
CA THR A 206 -41.96 40.81 38.24
C THR A 206 -41.54 42.09 37.49
N THR A 207 -41.06 41.91 36.25
CA THR A 207 -41.72 42.43 35.03
C THR A 207 -41.18 41.73 33.77
N ASN A 208 -42.08 41.59 32.81
CA ASN A 208 -41.97 40.78 31.59
C ASN A 208 -41.07 41.38 30.49
N ILE A 209 -40.36 40.49 29.81
CA ILE A 209 -40.14 40.37 28.34
C ILE A 209 -39.59 41.62 27.61
N GLN A 210 -38.36 41.53 27.10
CA GLN A 210 -38.12 41.57 25.64
C GLN A 210 -36.68 41.20 25.26
N ALA A 211 -36.59 40.31 24.27
CA ALA A 211 -35.37 39.91 23.60
C ALA A 211 -34.79 41.06 22.76
N VAL A 212 -33.52 41.43 22.97
CA VAL A 212 -32.72 42.09 21.92
C VAL A 212 -31.26 41.65 22.02
N LYS A 213 -30.71 41.42 20.83
CA LYS A 213 -29.36 40.99 20.51
C LYS A 213 -28.28 42.04 20.85
N ASN A 214 -27.12 41.50 21.22
CA ASN A 214 -25.76 41.86 20.80
C ASN A 214 -25.08 43.19 21.24
N SER A 215 -23.81 42.96 21.61
CA SER A 215 -22.62 43.83 21.56
C SER A 215 -22.45 44.76 22.77
N THR A 216 -21.33 44.75 23.48
CA THR A 216 -19.96 44.89 22.98
C THR A 216 -18.94 44.45 24.05
N ALA A 217 -17.90 43.72 23.66
CA ALA A 217 -16.61 43.77 24.36
C ALA A 217 -15.48 43.48 23.36
N THR A 218 -14.60 44.45 23.25
CA THR A 218 -13.53 44.62 22.28
C THR A 218 -12.33 43.71 22.55
N LYS A 219 -11.87 43.05 21.48
CA LYS A 219 -10.47 42.81 21.06
C LYS A 219 -9.42 42.44 22.13
N ASN A 220 -8.87 41.23 22.04
CA ASN A 220 -7.58 40.99 21.37
C ASN A 220 -7.19 39.50 21.41
N ARG A 221 -7.20 38.82 20.26
CA ARG A 221 -6.46 37.55 20.09
C ARG A 221 -5.91 37.47 18.67
N MET A 222 -4.59 37.34 18.57
CA MET A 222 -3.90 37.01 17.33
C MET A 222 -4.32 35.59 16.92
N GLU A 223 -5.01 35.46 15.78
CA GLU A 223 -5.42 34.17 15.22
C GLU A 223 -4.43 33.73 14.14
N ILE A 224 -3.66 32.68 14.46
CA ILE A 224 -3.06 31.80 13.47
C ILE A 224 -4.20 30.98 12.84
N LYS A 225 -4.42 31.12 11.53
CA LYS A 225 -5.52 30.46 10.80
C LYS A 225 -5.17 29.00 10.47
N ASP A 226 -5.55 28.06 11.34
CA ASP A 226 -5.30 26.62 11.15
C ASP A 226 -6.37 25.87 10.30
N LYS A 227 -7.08 26.54 9.38
CA LYS A 227 -7.96 25.84 8.42
C LYS A 227 -7.91 26.48 7.03
N PRO A 228 -7.66 25.71 5.95
CA PRO A 228 -7.80 26.24 4.59
C PRO A 228 -9.28 26.51 4.33
N GLN A 229 -9.67 27.78 4.28
CA GLN A 229 -11.00 28.19 3.84
C GLN A 229 -11.09 28.02 2.32
N PHE A 230 -11.75 26.95 1.86
CA PHE A 230 -12.16 26.86 0.47
C PHE A 230 -13.19 27.95 0.19
N LYS A 231 -12.81 28.97 -0.60
CA LYS A 231 -13.73 29.98 -1.12
C LYS A 231 -14.81 29.25 -1.94
N ARG A 232 -16.06 29.25 -1.44
CA ARG A 232 -17.21 28.76 -2.22
C ARG A 232 -17.29 29.58 -3.50
N LYS A 233 -17.22 28.92 -4.66
CA LYS A 233 -17.36 29.57 -5.96
C LYS A 233 -18.75 30.20 -6.03
N LYS A 234 -18.80 31.53 -6.11
CA LYS A 234 -20.01 32.28 -6.45
C LYS A 234 -20.52 31.73 -7.79
N ALA A 235 -21.82 31.42 -7.89
CA ALA A 235 -22.40 30.94 -9.15
C ALA A 235 -22.13 31.99 -10.23
N LYS A 236 -21.41 31.60 -11.29
CA LYS A 236 -21.33 32.41 -12.50
C LYS A 236 -22.75 32.45 -13.07
N GLY A 237 -23.22 33.64 -13.45
CA GLY A 237 -24.55 33.83 -14.05
C GLY A 237 -24.78 32.92 -15.26
N PRO A 238 -26.03 32.84 -15.74
CA PRO A 238 -26.40 31.88 -16.78
C PRO A 238 -25.47 31.97 -18.00
N ASN A 239 -25.07 30.79 -18.49
CA ASN A 239 -24.16 30.62 -19.62
C ASN A 239 -24.68 31.39 -20.86
N PRO A 240 -23.90 32.32 -21.44
CA PRO A 240 -24.34 33.22 -22.51
C PRO A 240 -24.75 32.51 -23.82
N LEU A 241 -24.51 31.20 -23.95
CA LEU A 241 -24.95 30.37 -25.09
C LEU A 241 -26.37 29.78 -24.92
N SER A 242 -27.07 30.06 -23.83
CA SER A 242 -28.41 29.50 -23.55
C SER A 242 -29.58 30.30 -24.15
N CYS A 243 -29.34 31.37 -24.92
CA CYS A 243 -30.40 32.10 -25.60
C CYS A 243 -30.68 31.49 -26.99
N LYS A 244 -31.54 30.46 -27.06
CA LYS A 244 -32.13 30.05 -28.35
C LYS A 244 -33.02 31.18 -28.87
N LYS A 245 -32.62 31.83 -29.97
CA LYS A 245 -33.48 32.77 -30.72
C LYS A 245 -34.74 32.05 -31.21
N LYS A 246 -35.91 32.66 -31.01
CA LYS A 246 -37.17 32.26 -31.69
C LYS A 246 -36.99 32.42 -33.20
N SER A 247 -37.26 31.35 -33.97
CA SER A 247 -37.32 31.41 -35.43
C SER A 247 -38.59 32.15 -35.87
N LYS A 248 -38.44 33.18 -36.72
CA LYS A 248 -39.56 33.74 -37.50
C LYS A 248 -39.87 32.80 -38.67
N SER A 249 -41.15 32.52 -38.85
CA SER A 249 -41.75 31.82 -39.98
C SER A 249 -41.75 32.70 -41.24
N GLN A 250 -41.27 32.18 -42.38
CA GLN A 250 -41.73 32.61 -43.71
C GLN A 250 -41.69 31.42 -44.68
N ASN A 251 -42.85 31.14 -45.29
CA ASN A 251 -43.02 30.38 -46.53
C ASN A 251 -42.56 31.23 -47.72
N ILE A 252 -42.06 30.59 -48.79
CA ILE A 252 -42.51 30.72 -50.20
C ILE A 252 -41.68 29.76 -51.09
N ASP A 253 -42.33 29.28 -52.15
CA ASP A 253 -42.12 28.10 -52.98
C ASP A 253 -41.03 28.12 -54.08
N LEU A 254 -40.59 26.88 -54.40
CA LEU A 254 -40.30 26.21 -55.69
C LEU A 254 -39.43 26.85 -56.80
N SER A 255 -38.34 26.16 -57.19
CA SER A 255 -38.24 25.40 -58.48
C SER A 255 -36.90 24.63 -58.66
N LYS A 256 -37.02 23.36 -59.14
CA LYS A 256 -36.17 22.46 -60.01
C LYS A 256 -34.62 22.57 -59.96
N GLU A 257 -33.78 21.53 -60.08
CA GLU A 257 -33.86 20.12 -60.53
C GLU A 257 -32.53 19.37 -60.16
N ALA A 258 -32.58 18.03 -60.18
CA ALA A 258 -31.50 17.04 -60.47
C ALA A 258 -30.45 16.56 -59.42
N LYS A 259 -30.57 15.24 -59.13
CA LYS A 259 -29.57 14.15 -58.95
C LYS A 259 -28.67 14.08 -57.70
N GLY A 260 -28.67 12.91 -57.04
CA GLY A 260 -27.49 12.34 -56.37
C GLY A 260 -27.67 11.67 -54.99
N ASP A 261 -28.03 10.38 -54.99
CA ASP A 261 -27.66 9.28 -54.09
C ASP A 261 -27.52 9.39 -52.54
N ASN A 262 -28.43 8.65 -51.89
CA ASN A 262 -28.32 7.70 -50.77
C ASN A 262 -27.85 8.10 -49.35
N ALA A 263 -28.85 8.02 -48.46
CA ALA A 263 -28.83 7.97 -46.99
C ALA A 263 -28.22 6.64 -46.46
N SER A 264 -27.83 6.42 -45.19
CA SER A 264 -28.39 6.88 -43.91
C SER A 264 -27.45 6.50 -42.75
N LYS A 265 -27.43 7.34 -41.70
CA LYS A 265 -26.86 7.04 -40.37
C LYS A 265 -27.82 6.14 -39.57
N ARG A 266 -27.35 5.01 -39.02
CA ARG A 266 -28.07 4.23 -38.00
C ARG A 266 -27.33 4.25 -36.66
N SER A 267 -27.94 4.88 -35.65
CA SER A 267 -27.55 4.79 -34.24
C SER A 267 -28.10 3.49 -33.62
N ARG A 268 -27.25 2.73 -32.93
CA ARG A 268 -27.66 1.49 -32.22
C ARG A 268 -27.90 1.80 -30.74
N LYS A 269 -29.17 1.75 -30.32
CA LYS A 269 -29.61 1.81 -28.91
C LYS A 269 -29.76 0.37 -28.38
N ARG A 270 -28.83 -0.08 -27.52
CA ARG A 270 -28.91 -1.40 -26.87
C ARG A 270 -29.97 -1.37 -25.75
N LYS A 271 -31.05 -2.16 -25.89
CA LYS A 271 -32.01 -2.48 -24.82
C LYS A 271 -31.40 -3.54 -23.89
N ARG A 272 -31.44 -3.30 -22.57
CA ARG A 272 -31.17 -4.29 -21.53
C ARG A 272 -32.42 -5.16 -21.33
N SER A 273 -32.31 -6.48 -21.48
CA SER A 273 -33.36 -7.42 -21.06
C SER A 273 -33.18 -7.77 -19.58
N ARG A 274 -34.23 -7.55 -18.77
CA ARG A 274 -34.38 -8.15 -17.44
C ARG A 274 -35.16 -9.46 -17.63
N LYS A 275 -34.55 -10.58 -17.28
CA LYS A 275 -35.19 -11.90 -17.27
C LYS A 275 -35.95 -12.03 -15.95
N GLY A 276 -37.28 -12.01 -16.01
CA GLY A 276 -38.16 -12.34 -14.90
C GLY A 276 -38.33 -13.86 -14.83
N ASN A 277 -38.18 -14.42 -13.63
CA ASN A 277 -38.57 -15.79 -13.29
C ASN A 277 -40.09 -15.80 -13.04
N MET A 278 -40.79 -16.79 -13.59
CA MET A 278 -42.07 -17.27 -13.07
C MET A 278 -42.00 -18.80 -12.93
N PRO A 279 -42.60 -19.38 -11.88
CA PRO A 279 -42.58 -20.82 -11.60
C PRO A 279 -43.77 -21.53 -12.26
N THR A 280 -43.59 -22.79 -12.65
CA THR A 280 -44.71 -23.73 -12.87
C THR A 280 -44.28 -25.15 -12.53
N GLU A 281 -45.24 -25.84 -11.96
CA GLU A 281 -45.23 -27.13 -11.26
C GLU A 281 -45.08 -28.35 -12.19
N GLY A 282 -44.65 -29.47 -11.58
CA GLY A 282 -45.42 -30.72 -11.58
C GLY A 282 -45.35 -31.65 -12.79
N GLY A 283 -44.97 -32.90 -12.52
CA GLY A 283 -45.60 -34.05 -13.17
C GLY A 283 -44.65 -35.07 -13.80
N SER A 284 -44.65 -36.25 -13.18
CA SER A 284 -44.17 -37.57 -13.65
C SER A 284 -42.69 -37.88 -13.49
#